data_AF-A0AAE0AGE4-F1
#
_entry.id   AF-A0AAE0AGE4-F1
#
_cell.length_a   1.000
_cell.length_b   1.000
_cell.length_c   1.000
_cell.angle_alpha   90.00
_cell.angle_beta   90.00
_cell.angle_gamma   90.00
#
_symmetry.space_group_name_H-M   'P 1'
#
loop_
_entity.id
_entity.type
_entity.pdbx_description
1 polymer ?
#
loop_
_entity_poly.entity_id
_entity_poly.type
_entity_poly.pdbx_seq_one_letter_code
_entity_poly.pdbx_strand_id
1 'polypeptide(L)'
;MDFRIMGMDSPLFSTLQHMMDTSEDTDKSYNAPTRTFVRDAKAMAATPADVKEYQNLYVFVIDMPGLKSGDIKVQVEDDNVLTISGERKRDEEKEGAKYVRMERRVGKFMRKFVPA
;
A
#
# COMPACT_ATOMS: atom_id res chain seq x y z
N MET A 1 -15.85 -52.37 25.42
CA MET A 1 -16.92 -51.45 25.85
C MET A 1 -16.57 -50.08 25.32
N ASP A 2 -17.43 -49.55 24.48
CA ASP A 2 -17.30 -48.28 23.76
C ASP A 2 -17.86 -47.14 24.64
N PHE A 3 -17.34 -45.92 24.56
CA PHE A 3 -18.04 -44.64 24.81
C PHE A 3 -17.14 -43.44 24.42
N ARG A 4 -17.34 -42.96 23.18
CA ARG A 4 -17.08 -41.55 22.79
C ARG A 4 -17.88 -40.60 23.69
N ILE A 5 -17.28 -39.50 24.13
CA ILE A 5 -17.82 -38.17 24.57
C ILE A 5 -16.56 -37.40 25.04
N MET A 6 -16.15 -36.21 24.60
CA MET A 6 -16.80 -35.07 23.96
C MET A 6 -15.70 -34.26 23.25
N GLY A 7 -15.90 -33.96 21.96
CA GLY A 7 -15.15 -32.92 21.27
C GLY A 7 -15.62 -31.56 21.77
N MET A 8 -14.69 -30.77 22.32
CA MET A 8 -14.91 -29.37 22.69
C MET A 8 -14.37 -28.44 21.60
N ASP A 9 -14.86 -28.60 20.36
CA ASP A 9 -14.74 -27.56 19.34
C ASP A 9 -15.80 -26.50 19.63
N SER A 10 -15.56 -25.71 20.68
CA SER A 10 -16.42 -24.61 21.07
C SER A 10 -16.01 -23.36 20.28
N PRO A 11 -16.94 -22.67 19.60
CA PRO A 11 -16.65 -21.45 18.82
C PRO A 11 -16.16 -20.28 19.71
N LEU A 12 -16.22 -20.46 21.04
CA LEU A 12 -15.69 -19.56 22.06
C LEU A 12 -14.16 -19.60 22.16
N PHE A 13 -13.54 -20.76 22.00
CA PHE A 13 -12.09 -20.87 22.13
C PHE A 13 -11.37 -20.25 20.92
N SER A 14 -11.96 -20.38 19.72
CA SER A 14 -11.46 -19.73 18.51
C SER A 14 -11.68 -18.21 18.50
N THR A 15 -12.77 -17.71 19.10
CA THR A 15 -12.96 -16.26 19.27
C THR A 15 -12.03 -15.66 20.33
N LEU A 16 -11.70 -16.40 21.39
CA LEU A 16 -10.69 -15.99 22.37
C LEU A 16 -9.28 -15.95 21.77
N GLN A 17 -8.93 -16.92 20.91
CA GLN A 17 -7.65 -16.88 20.18
C GLN A 17 -7.57 -15.65 19.25
N HIS A 18 -8.67 -15.32 18.56
CA HIS A 18 -8.75 -14.13 17.72
C HIS A 18 -8.70 -12.82 18.51
N MET A 19 -9.24 -12.78 19.74
CA MET A 19 -9.15 -11.60 20.61
C MET A 19 -7.73 -11.37 21.13
N MET A 20 -6.97 -12.44 21.40
CA MET A 20 -5.58 -12.30 21.85
C MET A 20 -4.64 -11.89 20.71
N ASP A 21 -4.85 -12.37 19.47
CA ASP A 21 -4.10 -11.90 18.28
C ASP A 21 -4.39 -10.43 17.91
N THR A 22 -5.50 -9.85 18.40
CA THR A 22 -5.79 -8.41 18.22
C THR A 22 -5.24 -7.50 19.31
N SER A 23 -4.51 -8.05 20.29
CA SER A 23 -4.11 -7.30 21.49
C SER A 23 -2.61 -6.96 21.63
N GLU A 24 -1.80 -7.20 20.59
CA GLU A 24 -0.40 -6.72 20.52
C GLU A 24 -0.19 -5.50 19.61
N ASP A 25 -1.24 -4.73 19.31
CA ASP A 25 -1.13 -3.44 18.58
C ASP A 25 -1.86 -2.29 19.29
N THR A 26 -1.96 -2.34 20.62
CA THR A 26 -2.44 -1.22 21.42
C THR A 26 -1.29 -0.45 22.04
N ASP A 27 -0.59 0.34 21.24
CA ASP A 27 0.07 1.55 21.73
C ASP A 27 0.01 2.69 20.70
N LYS A 28 -0.88 3.65 21.02
CA LYS A 28 -0.88 5.08 20.69
C LYS A 28 -0.25 5.52 19.35
N SER A 29 -1.09 5.93 18.41
CA SER A 29 -0.91 7.22 17.70
C SER A 29 -2.14 7.60 16.87
N TYR A 30 -2.84 8.65 17.31
CA TYR A 30 -3.77 9.42 16.49
C TYR A 30 -2.99 10.24 15.44
N ASN A 31 -2.36 9.60 14.44
CA ASN A 31 -1.83 10.23 13.21
C ASN A 31 -1.04 9.26 12.28
N ALA A 32 -1.34 7.97 12.26
CA ALA A 32 -0.61 7.04 11.39
C ALA A 32 -1.17 7.03 9.95
N PRO A 33 -0.35 7.27 8.89
CA PRO A 33 -0.76 6.93 7.53
C PRO A 33 -0.88 5.41 7.46
N THR A 34 -2.04 4.92 7.03
CA THR A 34 -2.38 3.50 6.94
C THR A 34 -1.23 2.71 6.31
N ARG A 35 -0.65 1.81 7.11
CA ARG A 35 0.52 0.97 6.76
C ARG A 35 0.15 -0.21 5.87
N THR A 36 -1.05 -0.23 5.33
CA THR A 36 -1.47 -1.15 4.29
C THR A 36 -0.94 -0.59 2.99
N PHE A 37 0.03 -1.28 2.37
CA PHE A 37 0.34 -1.08 0.96
C PHE A 37 -0.98 -0.98 0.23
N VAL A 38 -1.24 0.23 -0.28
CA VAL A 38 -2.50 0.62 -0.90
C VAL A 38 -2.55 -0.18 -2.21
N ARG A 39 -2.95 -1.46 -2.12
CA ARG A 39 -3.44 -2.34 -3.20
C ARG A 39 -4.79 -1.81 -3.68
N ASP A 40 -4.83 -0.51 -3.92
CA ASP A 40 -6.05 0.26 -4.00
C ASP A 40 -6.00 0.85 -5.39
N ALA A 41 -6.93 0.44 -6.25
CA ALA A 41 -7.14 1.04 -7.56
C ALA A 41 -7.13 2.59 -7.50
N LYS A 42 -7.47 3.15 -6.34
CA LYS A 42 -7.45 4.57 -6.02
C LYS A 42 -6.03 5.18 -5.90
N ALA A 43 -4.99 4.45 -5.50
CA ALA A 43 -3.61 4.95 -5.58
C ALA A 43 -3.08 4.86 -7.02
N MET A 44 -3.46 3.81 -7.75
CA MET A 44 -3.15 3.67 -9.18
C MET A 44 -3.82 4.78 -10.02
N ALA A 45 -5.04 5.19 -9.66
CA ALA A 45 -5.75 6.32 -10.25
C ALA A 45 -5.09 7.69 -9.98
N ALA A 46 -4.27 7.80 -8.94
CA ALA A 46 -3.64 9.06 -8.53
C ALA A 46 -2.32 9.35 -9.25
N THR A 47 -1.77 8.39 -10.00
CA THR A 47 -0.53 8.56 -10.78
C THR A 47 -0.83 8.19 -12.23
N PRO A 48 -1.29 9.15 -13.05
CA PRO A 48 -1.47 8.96 -14.49
C PRO A 48 -0.21 8.38 -15.12
N ALA A 49 -0.40 7.48 -16.09
CA ALA A 49 0.71 6.89 -16.81
C ALA A 49 0.28 6.50 -18.23
N ASP A 50 1.19 6.73 -19.16
CA ASP A 50 1.09 6.31 -20.55
C ASP A 50 2.17 5.27 -20.85
N VAL A 51 1.82 4.30 -21.68
CA VAL A 51 2.75 3.28 -22.19
C VAL A 51 2.76 3.37 -23.70
N LYS A 52 3.94 3.58 -24.28
CA LYS A 52 4.15 3.63 -25.73
C LYS A 52 4.99 2.44 -26.16
N GLU A 53 4.49 1.70 -27.13
CA GLU A 53 5.20 0.61 -27.77
C GLU A 53 5.87 1.11 -29.06
N TYR A 54 7.14 0.77 -29.22
CA TYR A 54 7.91 0.94 -30.44
C TYR A 54 8.45 -0.43 -30.88
N GLN A 55 9.03 -0.51 -32.08
CA GLN A 55 9.49 -1.79 -32.65
C GLN A 55 10.43 -2.60 -31.74
N ASN A 56 11.28 -1.92 -30.95
CA ASN A 56 12.32 -2.58 -30.14
C ASN A 56 12.31 -2.17 -28.66
N LEU A 57 11.37 -1.32 -28.22
CA LEU A 57 11.36 -0.79 -26.86
C LEU A 57 9.96 -0.31 -26.43
N TYR A 58 9.79 -0.25 -25.11
CA TYR A 58 8.65 0.41 -24.48
C TYR A 58 9.11 1.70 -23.78
N VAL A 59 8.28 2.73 -23.87
CA VAL A 59 8.47 3.98 -23.13
C VAL A 59 7.30 4.15 -22.15
N PHE A 60 7.64 4.22 -20.87
CA PHE A 60 6.69 4.47 -19.79
C PHE A 60 6.81 5.93 -19.35
N VAL A 61 5.72 6.68 -19.44
CA VAL A 61 5.65 8.07 -18.98
C VAL A 61 4.71 8.11 -17.79
N ILE A 62 5.18 8.56 -16.63
CA ILE A 62 4.41 8.52 -15.37
C ILE A 62 4.52 9.85 -14.64
N ASP A 63 3.38 10.39 -14.26
CA ASP A 63 3.31 11.64 -13.51
C ASP A 63 3.50 11.40 -12.01
N MET A 64 4.67 11.79 -11.50
CA MET A 64 5.09 11.64 -10.10
C MET A 64 5.51 12.98 -9.47
N PRO A 65 4.59 13.97 -9.34
CA PRO A 65 4.96 15.30 -8.85
C PRO A 65 5.36 15.30 -7.36
N GLY A 66 6.33 16.12 -6.98
CA GLY A 66 6.77 16.26 -5.59
C GLY A 66 7.57 15.07 -5.06
N LEU A 67 8.18 14.28 -5.94
CA LEU A 67 9.12 13.21 -5.61
C LEU A 67 10.46 13.53 -6.24
N LYS A 68 11.55 13.26 -5.52
CA LYS A 68 12.89 13.36 -6.10
C LYS A 68 13.21 12.05 -6.81
N SER A 69 14.17 12.08 -7.74
CA SER A 69 14.62 10.88 -8.46
C SER A 69 15.07 9.76 -7.52
N GLY A 70 15.71 10.09 -6.40
CA GLY A 70 16.13 9.11 -5.39
C GLY A 70 14.98 8.48 -4.59
N ASP A 71 13.79 9.07 -4.59
CA ASP A 71 12.61 8.54 -3.88
C ASP A 71 11.80 7.57 -4.77
N ILE A 72 12.21 7.40 -6.03
CA ILE A 72 11.55 6.54 -7.02
C ILE A 72 12.38 5.28 -7.21
N LYS A 73 11.74 4.14 -7.01
CA LYS A 73 12.33 2.82 -7.21
C LYS A 73 11.71 2.16 -8.43
N VAL A 74 12.53 1.84 -9.42
CA VAL A 74 12.15 1.14 -10.65
C VAL A 74 12.80 -0.24 -10.65
N GLN A 75 12.01 -1.29 -10.80
CA GLN A 75 12.48 -2.68 -10.80
C GLN A 75 11.73 -3.47 -11.88
N VAL A 76 12.42 -4.44 -12.47
CA VAL A 76 11.78 -5.49 -13.27
C VAL A 76 11.74 -6.72 -12.38
N GLU A 77 10.53 -7.18 -12.05
CA GLU A 77 10.28 -8.42 -11.32
C GLU A 77 10.22 -9.60 -12.29
N ASP A 78 9.98 -10.80 -11.76
CA ASP A 78 9.73 -11.99 -12.56
C ASP A 78 8.56 -11.77 -13.55
N ASP A 79 8.54 -12.57 -14.62
CA ASP A 79 7.56 -12.47 -15.70
C ASP A 79 7.57 -11.12 -16.45
N ASN A 80 8.72 -10.45 -16.49
CA ASN A 80 8.93 -9.16 -17.18
C ASN A 80 8.01 -8.04 -16.67
N VAL A 81 7.58 -8.10 -15.41
CA VAL A 81 6.69 -7.08 -14.83
C VAL A 81 7.51 -5.88 -14.38
N LEU A 82 7.25 -4.71 -14.98
CA LEU A 82 7.86 -3.45 -14.55
C LEU A 82 7.12 -2.92 -13.32
N THR A 83 7.78 -2.92 -12.17
CA THR A 83 7.29 -2.34 -10.93
C THR A 83 7.95 -0.99 -10.67
N ILE A 84 7.12 0.05 -10.55
CA ILE A 84 7.53 1.40 -10.20
C ILE A 84 6.88 1.75 -8.87
N SER A 85 7.70 2.16 -7.90
CA SER A 85 7.24 2.49 -6.55
C SER A 85 7.94 3.72 -6.01
N GLY A 86 7.37 4.29 -4.97
CA GLY A 86 8.02 5.33 -4.18
C GLY A 86 7.09 5.83 -3.10
N GLU A 87 7.52 6.87 -2.39
CA GLU A 87 6.80 7.38 -1.23
C GLU A 87 6.80 8.89 -1.21
N ARG A 88 5.61 9.49 -1.32
CA ARG A 88 5.45 10.94 -1.13
C ARG A 88 5.29 11.20 0.36
N LYS A 89 6.26 11.88 0.97
CA LYS A 89 6.16 12.33 2.36
C LYS A 89 5.40 13.66 2.44
N ARG A 90 4.81 13.94 3.60
CA ARG A 90 4.28 15.26 3.92
C ARG A 90 5.46 16.15 4.30
N ASP A 91 5.50 17.36 3.79
CA ASP A 91 6.44 18.37 4.29
C ASP A 91 6.05 18.72 5.74
N GLU A 92 7.03 18.88 6.62
CA GLU A 92 6.77 19.33 7.99
C GLU A 92 6.09 20.70 7.96
N GLU A 93 4.95 20.80 8.64
CA GLU A 93 4.17 22.03 8.70
C GLU A 93 5.01 23.11 9.40
N LYS A 94 5.24 24.22 8.70
CA LYS A 94 5.75 25.44 9.34
C LYS A 94 4.67 25.95 10.30
N GLU A 95 5.06 26.32 11.51
CA GLU A 95 4.14 26.88 12.51
C GLU A 95 3.28 28.00 11.89
N GLY A 96 1.96 27.83 11.94
CA GLY A 96 0.98 28.78 11.42
C GLY A 96 0.29 28.40 10.10
N ALA A 97 0.69 27.32 9.41
CA ALA A 97 0.00 26.85 8.21
C ALA A 97 -1.25 26.02 8.57
N LYS A 98 -2.43 26.42 8.08
CA LYS A 98 -3.67 25.64 8.20
C LYS A 98 -4.14 25.20 6.82
N TYR A 99 -4.27 23.89 6.61
CA TYR A 99 -4.89 23.36 5.41
C TYR A 99 -6.38 23.68 5.36
N VAL A 100 -6.82 24.39 4.33
CA VAL A 100 -8.25 24.64 4.06
C VAL A 100 -8.86 23.45 3.32
N ARG A 101 -8.08 22.81 2.44
CA ARG A 101 -8.49 21.63 1.68
C ARG A 101 -7.26 20.83 1.26
N MET A 102 -7.38 19.50 1.29
CA MET A 102 -6.33 18.57 0.89
C MET A 102 -6.90 17.53 -0.07
N GLU A 103 -6.48 17.60 -1.34
CA GLU A 103 -6.88 16.62 -2.37
C GLU A 103 -5.73 15.71 -2.76
N ARG A 104 -4.49 16.19 -2.59
CA ARG A 104 -3.28 15.44 -2.92
C ARG A 104 -3.09 14.29 -1.94
N ARG A 105 -2.88 13.09 -2.47
CA ARG A 105 -2.50 11.93 -1.66
C ARG A 105 -1.03 11.98 -1.27
N VAL A 106 -0.80 11.59 -0.02
CA VAL A 106 0.51 11.38 0.62
C VAL A 106 0.62 9.90 0.94
N GLY A 107 1.83 9.36 0.90
CA GLY A 107 2.12 7.96 1.21
C GLY A 107 2.77 7.21 0.05
N LYS A 108 2.79 5.89 0.19
CA LYS A 108 3.43 4.97 -0.76
C LYS A 108 2.57 4.78 -2.00
N PHE A 109 3.20 4.83 -3.17
CA PHE A 109 2.60 4.48 -4.44
C PHE A 109 3.35 3.29 -5.04
N MET A 110 2.62 2.43 -5.73
CA MET A 110 3.16 1.30 -6.45
C MET A 110 2.32 1.07 -7.69
N ARG A 111 2.96 0.96 -8.85
CA ARG A 111 2.33 0.64 -10.11
C ARG A 111 3.11 -0.47 -10.79
N LYS A 112 2.38 -1.50 -11.24
CA LYS A 112 2.93 -2.61 -12.01
C LYS A 112 2.42 -2.52 -13.43
N PHE A 113 3.32 -2.71 -14.39
CA PHE A 113 2.99 -2.82 -15.79
C PHE A 113 3.40 -4.21 -16.25
N VAL A 114 2.42 -4.98 -16.72
CA VAL A 114 2.65 -6.24 -17.42
C VAL A 114 2.74 -5.88 -18.90
N PRO A 115 3.86 -6.18 -19.58
CA PRO A 115 3.94 -6.01 -21.03
C PRO A 115 2.85 -6.87 -21.70
N ALA A 116 2.24 -6.32 -22.74
CA ALA A 116 1.18 -6.99 -23.50
C ALA A 116 1.74 -8.13 -24.36
#